data_AF-A0A086A2J3-F1
#
_entry.id   AF-A0A086A2J3-F1
#
_cell.length_a   1.000
_cell.length_b   1.000
_cell.length_c   1.000
_cell.angle_alpha   90.00
_cell.angle_beta   90.00
_cell.angle_gamma   90.00
#
_symmetry.space_group_name_H-M   'P 1'
#
loop_
_entity.id
_entity.type
_entity.pdbx_description
1 polymer ?
#
loop_
_entity_poly.entity_id
_entity_poly.type
_entity_poly.pdbx_seq_one_letter_code
_entity_poly.pdbx_strand_id
1 'polypeptide(L)'
;MRKIILLITCMFGISVFSQIKVLKNESLVEIGKDNSVGLYKKEDKYTINYQDLNTSNLNTIRSFSFQNLTGDVSDLYNLIVDGFITTPVENVILELPNDIIELHYEKNYGQPTVQFIQYINKNRKYVGKSQFLNRKQVDKVFGKTNGKSAMYEKPATMHQINGAKSTSNQGASAAPASNSSNKNKKSRK
;
A
#
# COMPACT_ATOMS: atom_id res chain seq x y z
N MET A 1 27.72 -38.25 54.97
CA MET A 1 27.84 -38.33 53.49
C MET A 1 26.49 -38.54 52.78
N ARG A 2 25.67 -39.54 53.13
CA ARG A 2 24.42 -39.86 52.38
C ARG A 2 23.34 -38.77 52.39
N LYS A 3 23.24 -37.95 53.45
CA LYS A 3 22.26 -36.85 53.56
C LYS A 3 22.60 -35.62 52.70
N ILE A 4 23.89 -35.41 52.38
CA ILE A 4 24.34 -34.30 51.52
C ILE A 4 24.05 -34.60 50.04
N ILE A 5 24.18 -35.86 49.62
CA ILE A 5 23.94 -36.26 48.22
C ILE A 5 22.47 -36.01 47.85
N LEU A 6 21.53 -36.29 48.77
CA LEU A 6 20.10 -36.06 48.53
C LEU A 6 19.74 -34.58 48.38
N LEU A 7 20.42 -33.69 49.11
CA LEU A 7 20.16 -32.25 49.06
C LEU A 7 20.67 -31.62 47.76
N ILE A 8 21.78 -32.14 47.21
CA ILE A 8 22.37 -31.67 45.95
C ILE A 8 21.51 -32.11 44.75
N THR A 9 20.98 -33.33 44.76
CA THR A 9 20.11 -33.83 43.67
C THR A 9 18.79 -33.06 43.56
N CYS A 10 18.28 -32.51 44.67
CA CYS A 10 17.02 -31.75 44.68
C CYS A 10 17.15 -30.37 43.99
N MET A 11 18.36 -29.79 43.93
CA MET A 11 18.58 -28.45 43.36
C MET A 11 18.65 -28.43 41.82
N PHE A 12 18.73 -29.59 41.15
CA PHE A 12 18.83 -29.70 39.68
C PHE A 12 17.50 -30.02 38.98
N GLY A 13 16.39 -30.10 39.72
CA GLY A 13 15.15 -30.74 39.23
C GLY A 13 14.05 -29.84 38.64
N ILE A 14 14.24 -28.53 38.49
CA ILE A 14 13.13 -27.65 38.05
C ILE A 14 13.59 -26.56 37.09
N SER A 15 14.02 -26.96 35.89
CA SER A 15 13.91 -26.10 34.72
C SER A 15 12.43 -26.06 34.29
N VAL A 16 11.68 -25.16 34.91
CA VAL A 16 10.29 -24.86 34.56
C VAL A 16 10.28 -24.27 33.15
N PHE A 17 9.78 -25.01 32.16
CA PHE A 17 9.44 -24.42 30.87
C PHE A 17 8.33 -23.41 31.11
N SER A 18 8.66 -22.11 31.04
CA SER A 18 7.67 -21.03 31.11
C SER A 18 6.59 -21.26 30.06
N GLN A 19 5.34 -21.33 30.50
CA GLN A 19 4.17 -21.63 29.67
C GLN A 19 3.89 -20.55 28.61
N ILE A 20 4.43 -19.33 28.81
CA ILE A 20 4.19 -18.21 27.92
C ILE A 20 5.33 -18.13 26.90
N LYS A 21 5.10 -18.75 25.74
CA LYS A 21 5.90 -18.51 24.54
C LYS A 21 5.50 -17.16 23.96
N VAL A 22 6.35 -16.15 24.14
CA VAL A 22 6.19 -14.86 23.45
C VAL A 22 6.43 -15.10 21.97
N LEU A 23 5.36 -15.29 21.19
CA LEU A 23 5.45 -15.16 19.74
C LEU A 23 5.83 -13.71 19.44
N LYS A 24 6.87 -13.51 18.64
CA LYS A 24 7.11 -12.21 18.00
C LYS A 24 5.85 -11.90 17.20
N ASN A 25 5.02 -10.99 17.70
CA ASN A 25 3.84 -10.58 16.98
C ASN A 25 4.32 -9.59 15.92
N GLU A 26 4.46 -10.08 14.70
CA GLU A 26 4.85 -9.24 13.59
C GLU A 26 3.85 -8.10 13.44
N SER A 27 4.35 -6.88 13.38
CA SER A 27 3.51 -5.69 13.46
C SER A 27 2.63 -5.58 12.21
N LEU A 28 1.32 -5.57 12.43
CA LEU A 28 0.35 -5.20 11.40
C LEU A 28 0.54 -3.72 11.09
N VAL A 29 0.95 -3.41 9.86
CA VAL A 29 1.16 -2.03 9.40
C VAL A 29 -0.07 -1.59 8.61
N GLU A 30 -0.78 -0.58 9.10
CA GLU A 30 -1.84 0.06 8.32
C GLU A 30 -1.24 0.91 7.20
N ILE A 31 -1.55 0.57 5.95
CA ILE A 31 -1.16 1.34 4.75
C ILE A 31 -2.09 2.53 4.58
N GLY A 32 -3.38 2.29 4.69
CA GLY A 32 -4.39 3.32 4.59
C GLY A 32 -5.78 2.79 4.88
N LYS A 33 -6.68 3.70 5.26
CA LYS A 33 -8.06 3.39 5.62
C LYS A 33 -8.96 4.57 5.24
N ASP A 34 -10.12 4.26 4.70
CA ASP A 34 -11.22 5.21 4.53
C ASP A 34 -12.51 4.57 5.05
N ASN A 35 -13.08 5.19 6.08
CA ASN A 35 -14.24 4.69 6.80
C ASN A 35 -14.09 3.21 7.19
N SER A 36 -14.89 2.34 6.58
CA SER A 36 -14.94 0.93 6.89
C SER A 36 -14.08 0.05 5.99
N VAL A 37 -13.29 0.62 5.07
CA VAL A 37 -12.38 -0.12 4.19
C VAL A 37 -10.94 0.27 4.49
N GLY A 38 -10.03 -0.71 4.64
CA GLY A 38 -8.63 -0.45 4.90
C GLY A 38 -7.71 -1.51 4.32
N LEU A 39 -6.51 -1.08 3.94
CA LEU A 39 -5.42 -1.92 3.47
C LEU A 39 -4.35 -2.03 4.56
N TYR A 40 -4.02 -3.26 4.90
CA TYR A 40 -3.05 -3.59 5.93
C TYR A 40 -1.96 -4.48 5.33
N LYS A 41 -0.74 -4.33 5.83
CA LYS A 41 0.41 -5.16 5.50
C LYS A 41 0.83 -5.95 6.73
N LYS A 42 1.03 -7.25 6.55
CA LYS A 42 1.69 -8.13 7.50
C LYS A 42 2.66 -9.02 6.73
N GLU A 43 3.95 -8.93 7.04
CA GLU A 43 5.00 -9.63 6.28
C GLU A 43 4.93 -9.24 4.79
N ASP A 44 4.88 -10.23 3.90
CA ASP A 44 4.73 -10.08 2.44
C ASP A 44 3.26 -10.15 1.99
N LYS A 45 2.33 -10.23 2.94
CA LYS A 45 0.90 -10.33 2.68
C LYS A 45 0.19 -9.00 2.89
N TYR A 46 -0.64 -8.66 1.92
CA TYR A 46 -1.52 -7.50 1.96
C TYR A 46 -2.94 -7.99 2.18
N THR A 47 -3.66 -7.30 3.06
CA THR A 47 -5.00 -7.66 3.46
C THR A 47 -5.89 -6.44 3.34
N ILE A 48 -6.94 -6.57 2.52
CA ILE A 48 -8.01 -5.57 2.45
C ILE A 48 -9.11 -6.01 3.41
N ASN A 49 -9.41 -5.17 4.38
CA ASN A 49 -10.51 -5.33 5.31
C ASN A 49 -11.65 -4.41 4.93
N TYR A 50 -12.88 -4.88 5.05
CA TYR A 50 -14.06 -4.06 4.86
C TYR A 50 -15.24 -4.49 5.73
N GLN A 51 -16.11 -3.54 6.06
CA GLN A 51 -17.41 -3.85 6.66
C GLN A 51 -18.37 -4.40 5.60
N ASP A 52 -18.97 -5.55 5.89
CA ASP A 52 -19.87 -6.25 4.98
C ASP A 52 -21.27 -5.65 5.03
N LEU A 53 -21.71 -5.10 3.90
CA LEU A 53 -23.04 -4.53 3.72
C LEU A 53 -24.09 -5.59 3.32
N ASN A 54 -23.67 -6.82 3.02
CA ASN A 54 -24.58 -7.88 2.60
C ASN A 54 -25.20 -8.65 3.79
N THR A 55 -24.82 -8.30 5.02
CA THR A 55 -25.31 -8.90 6.26
C THR A 55 -26.03 -7.87 7.12
N SER A 56 -27.08 -8.29 7.83
CA SER A 56 -27.84 -7.41 8.72
C SER A 56 -27.03 -6.89 9.91
N ASN A 57 -25.92 -7.55 10.23
CA ASN A 57 -25.03 -7.10 11.30
C ASN A 57 -23.94 -6.17 10.73
N LEU A 58 -24.14 -4.87 10.95
CA LEU A 58 -23.21 -3.81 10.55
C LEU A 58 -21.81 -3.95 11.19
N ASN A 59 -21.60 -4.79 12.20
CA ASN A 59 -20.26 -4.99 12.78
C ASN A 59 -19.49 -6.14 12.14
N THR A 60 -20.04 -6.76 11.08
CA THR A 60 -19.37 -7.86 10.39
C THR A 60 -18.26 -7.32 9.50
N ILE A 61 -17.01 -7.62 9.85
CA ILE A 61 -15.84 -7.30 9.01
C ILE A 61 -15.45 -8.54 8.21
N ARG A 62 -15.21 -8.34 6.92
CA ARG A 62 -14.64 -9.32 6.00
C ARG A 62 -13.26 -8.87 5.56
N SER A 63 -12.50 -9.83 5.07
CA SER A 63 -11.16 -9.57 4.59
C SER A 63 -10.79 -10.56 3.50
N PHE A 64 -10.02 -10.11 2.54
CA PHE A 64 -9.29 -10.99 1.63
C PHE A 64 -7.81 -10.60 1.66
N SER A 65 -6.95 -11.55 1.34
CA SER A 65 -5.51 -11.35 1.40
C SER A 65 -4.81 -11.94 0.18
N PHE A 66 -3.72 -11.30 -0.21
CA PHE A 66 -2.88 -11.71 -1.32
C PHE A 66 -1.42 -11.33 -1.06
N GLN A 67 -0.50 -11.99 -1.76
CA GLN A 67 0.92 -11.67 -1.70
C GLN A 67 1.26 -10.63 -2.77
N ASN A 68 2.23 -9.76 -2.49
CA ASN A 68 2.72 -8.77 -3.45
C ASN A 68 3.99 -9.31 -4.13
N LEU A 69 3.84 -10.26 -5.06
CA LEU A 69 4.95 -10.95 -5.72
C LEU A 69 5.54 -10.09 -6.84
N THR A 70 4.68 -9.49 -7.67
CA THR A 70 5.08 -8.76 -8.88
C THR A 70 4.72 -7.27 -8.87
N GLY A 71 4.33 -6.74 -7.71
CA GLY A 71 3.73 -5.40 -7.63
C GLY A 71 2.20 -5.45 -7.69
N ASP A 72 1.60 -6.60 -7.39
CA ASP A 72 0.16 -6.88 -7.46
C ASP A 72 -0.70 -5.86 -6.70
N VAL A 73 -0.17 -5.24 -5.64
CA VAL A 73 -0.87 -4.16 -4.92
C VAL A 73 -0.97 -2.89 -5.78
N SER A 74 0.10 -2.54 -6.48
CA SER A 74 0.14 -1.41 -7.42
C SER A 74 -0.74 -1.69 -8.63
N ASP A 75 -0.70 -2.91 -9.14
CA ASP A 75 -1.52 -3.33 -10.28
C ASP A 75 -3.01 -3.32 -9.94
N LEU A 76 -3.38 -3.82 -8.75
CA LEU A 76 -4.75 -3.72 -8.24
C LEU A 76 -5.19 -2.25 -8.13
N TYR A 77 -4.33 -1.38 -7.60
CA TYR A 77 -4.64 0.05 -7.52
C TYR A 77 -4.87 0.66 -8.91
N ASN A 78 -3.96 0.41 -9.86
CA ASN A 78 -4.05 0.93 -11.22
C ASN A 78 -5.32 0.42 -11.91
N LEU A 79 -5.61 -0.87 -11.80
CA LEU A 79 -6.82 -1.48 -12.35
C LEU A 79 -8.10 -0.86 -11.76
N ILE A 80 -8.10 -0.55 -10.46
CA ILE A 80 -9.21 0.19 -9.84
C ILE A 80 -9.35 1.59 -10.42
N VAL A 81 -8.25 2.33 -10.53
CA VAL A 81 -8.25 3.72 -11.01
C VAL A 81 -8.64 3.81 -12.49
N ASP A 82 -8.15 2.89 -13.32
CA ASP A 82 -8.46 2.82 -14.74
C ASP A 82 -9.96 2.57 -14.96
N GLY A 83 -10.57 1.71 -14.14
CA GLY A 83 -12.01 1.49 -14.16
C GLY A 83 -12.86 2.72 -13.78
N PHE A 84 -12.30 3.73 -13.10
CA PHE A 84 -12.99 5.01 -12.90
C PHE A 84 -12.97 5.90 -14.15
N ILE A 85 -11.95 5.76 -15.01
CA ILE A 85 -11.81 6.53 -16.25
C ILE A 85 -12.64 5.89 -17.35
N THR A 86 -12.45 4.58 -17.53
CA THR A 86 -13.19 3.75 -18.48
C THR A 86 -14.00 2.73 -17.71
N THR A 87 -15.22 3.10 -17.33
CA THR A 87 -16.13 2.20 -16.59
C THR A 87 -16.40 0.95 -17.42
N PRO A 88 -15.97 -0.24 -16.96
CA PRO A 88 -16.20 -1.47 -17.68
C PRO A 88 -17.69 -1.82 -17.69
N VAL A 89 -18.15 -2.49 -18.75
CA VAL A 89 -19.54 -2.94 -18.87
C VAL A 89 -19.83 -4.09 -17.91
N GLU A 90 -18.83 -4.95 -17.70
CA GLU A 90 -18.90 -6.10 -16.81
C GLU A 90 -17.97 -5.91 -15.60
N ASN A 91 -18.24 -6.66 -14.53
CA ASN A 91 -17.39 -6.65 -13.35
C ASN A 91 -16.00 -7.22 -13.67
N VAL A 92 -14.95 -6.59 -13.15
CA VAL A 92 -13.61 -7.15 -13.27
C VAL A 92 -13.42 -8.22 -12.19
N ILE A 93 -13.13 -9.45 -12.61
CA ILE A 93 -12.99 -10.60 -11.70
C ILE A 93 -11.50 -10.84 -11.42
N LEU A 94 -11.16 -10.89 -10.13
CA LEU A 94 -9.84 -11.21 -9.62
C LEU A 94 -9.90 -12.54 -8.89
N GLU A 95 -9.14 -13.53 -9.37
CA GLU A 95 -9.02 -14.81 -8.69
C GLU A 95 -7.86 -14.78 -7.70
N LEU A 96 -8.18 -14.93 -6.42
CA LEU A 96 -7.20 -15.09 -5.35
C LEU A 96 -7.08 -16.58 -4.97
N PRO A 97 -6.02 -16.98 -4.25
CA PRO A 97 -5.85 -18.37 -3.84
C PRO A 97 -7.05 -18.94 -3.06
N ASN A 98 -7.64 -18.12 -2.18
CA ASN A 98 -8.73 -18.55 -1.30
C ASN A 98 -10.10 -17.97 -1.70
N ASP A 99 -10.12 -16.82 -2.38
CA ASP A 99 -11.34 -16.06 -2.64
C ASP A 99 -11.44 -15.64 -4.10
N ILE A 100 -12.63 -15.22 -4.54
CA ILE A 100 -12.80 -14.51 -5.81
C ILE A 100 -13.32 -13.12 -5.48
N ILE A 101 -12.69 -12.09 -6.02
CA ILE A 101 -13.09 -10.70 -5.82
C ILE A 101 -13.59 -10.13 -7.14
N GLU A 102 -14.80 -9.60 -7.16
CA GLU A 102 -15.29 -8.79 -8.26
C GLU A 102 -15.21 -7.32 -7.90
N LEU A 103 -14.72 -6.53 -8.85
CA LEU A 103 -14.77 -5.08 -8.82
C LEU A 103 -16.00 -4.65 -9.59
N HIS A 104 -17.00 -4.20 -8.84
CA HIS A 104 -18.24 -3.69 -9.41
C HIS A 104 -18.16 -2.17 -9.51
N TYR A 105 -18.20 -1.64 -10.73
CA TYR A 105 -18.18 -0.21 -10.96
C TYR A 105 -19.59 0.31 -11.24
N GLU A 106 -19.94 1.41 -10.59
CA GLU A 106 -21.24 2.05 -10.76
C GLU A 106 -21.10 3.58 -10.67
N LYS A 107 -21.97 4.30 -11.37
CA LYS A 107 -22.06 5.76 -11.28
C LYS A 107 -23.06 6.16 -10.19
N ASN A 108 -22.56 6.58 -9.04
CA ASN A 108 -23.37 7.12 -7.96
C ASN A 108 -23.40 8.65 -8.05
N TYR A 109 -24.59 9.23 -8.29
CA TYR A 109 -24.79 10.67 -8.47
C TYR A 109 -23.83 11.31 -9.50
N GLY A 110 -23.62 10.60 -10.61
CA GLY A 110 -22.72 11.03 -11.69
C GLY A 110 -21.22 10.87 -11.40
N GLN A 111 -20.84 10.39 -10.22
CA GLN A 111 -19.45 10.09 -9.86
C GLN A 111 -19.18 8.58 -10.01
N PRO A 112 -18.10 8.17 -10.70
CA PRO A 112 -17.73 6.76 -10.78
C PRO A 112 -17.26 6.25 -9.41
N THR A 113 -17.79 5.10 -9.02
CA THR A 113 -17.48 4.42 -7.75
C THR A 113 -17.25 2.94 -7.98
N VAL A 114 -16.51 2.31 -7.07
CA VAL A 114 -16.19 0.87 -7.09
C VAL A 114 -16.63 0.23 -5.78
N GLN A 115 -17.13 -1.00 -5.86
CA GLN A 115 -17.44 -1.84 -4.74
C GLN A 115 -16.70 -3.17 -4.88
N PHE A 116 -16.12 -3.66 -3.78
CA PHE A 116 -15.58 -5.00 -3.70
C PHE A 116 -16.70 -5.99 -3.38
N ILE A 117 -16.86 -6.99 -4.23
CA ILE A 117 -17.75 -8.13 -3.99
C ILE A 117 -16.86 -9.37 -3.82
N GLN A 118 -16.82 -9.93 -2.62
CA GLN A 118 -16.02 -11.12 -2.31
C GLN A 118 -16.91 -12.36 -2.31
N TYR A 119 -16.52 -13.38 -3.06
CA TYR A 119 -16.97 -14.75 -2.89
C TYR A 119 -16.02 -15.49 -1.96
N ILE A 120 -16.46 -15.66 -0.73
CA ILE A 120 -15.65 -16.19 0.37
C ILE A 120 -15.40 -17.67 0.16
N ASN A 121 -14.14 -18.11 0.27
CA ASN A 121 -13.74 -19.51 0.04
C ASN A 121 -14.14 -20.02 -1.35
N LYS A 122 -14.12 -19.14 -2.36
CA LYS A 122 -14.61 -19.40 -3.74
C LYS A 122 -16.06 -19.90 -3.80
N ASN A 123 -16.86 -19.60 -2.78
CA ASN A 123 -18.24 -20.07 -2.68
C ASN A 123 -19.23 -18.95 -3.02
N ARG A 124 -20.02 -19.15 -4.07
CA ARG A 124 -21.04 -18.18 -4.53
C ARG A 124 -22.19 -17.95 -3.55
N LYS A 125 -22.36 -18.83 -2.55
CA LYS A 125 -23.37 -18.67 -1.49
C LYS A 125 -22.97 -17.64 -0.44
N TYR A 126 -21.67 -17.47 -0.19
CA TYR A 126 -21.14 -16.57 0.83
C TYR A 126 -20.53 -15.35 0.17
N VAL A 127 -21.36 -14.33 -0.02
CA VAL A 127 -20.99 -13.09 -0.68
C VAL A 127 -20.85 -11.99 0.36
N GLY A 128 -19.71 -11.31 0.39
CA GLY A 128 -19.52 -10.09 1.15
C GLY A 128 -19.43 -8.88 0.22
N LYS A 129 -20.04 -7.76 0.59
CA LYS A 129 -19.98 -6.52 -0.20
C LYS A 129 -19.43 -5.35 0.60
N SER A 130 -18.44 -4.64 0.07
CA SER A 130 -17.93 -3.43 0.70
C SER A 130 -18.87 -2.23 0.49
N GLN A 131 -18.59 -1.11 1.16
CA GLN A 131 -19.13 0.18 0.72
C GLN A 131 -18.59 0.53 -0.67
N PHE A 132 -19.33 1.41 -1.37
CA PHE A 132 -18.82 2.06 -2.57
C PHE A 132 -17.71 3.04 -2.21
N LEU A 133 -16.67 3.05 -3.03
CA LEU A 133 -15.52 3.93 -2.91
C LEU A 133 -15.39 4.78 -4.17
N ASN A 134 -15.20 6.08 -3.98
CA ASN A 134 -14.76 6.95 -5.05
C ASN A 134 -13.23 6.95 -5.16
N ARG A 135 -12.70 7.56 -6.23
CA ARG A 135 -11.25 7.65 -6.48
C ARG A 135 -10.45 8.20 -5.28
N LYS A 136 -10.92 9.27 -4.64
CA LYS A 136 -10.22 9.88 -3.50
C LYS A 136 -10.16 8.93 -2.30
N GLN A 137 -11.20 8.13 -2.09
CA GLN A 137 -11.24 7.14 -1.01
C GLN A 137 -10.31 5.97 -1.31
N VAL A 138 -10.26 5.51 -2.57
CA VAL A 138 -9.28 4.51 -3.00
C VAL A 138 -7.85 5.02 -2.78
N ASP A 139 -7.54 6.26 -3.19
CA ASP A 139 -6.22 6.86 -2.98
C ASP A 139 -5.81 6.85 -1.49
N LYS A 140 -6.74 7.11 -0.57
CA LYS A 140 -6.49 7.04 0.88
C LYS A 140 -6.27 5.61 1.36
N VAL A 141 -7.10 4.65 0.94
CA VAL A 141 -6.98 3.22 1.31
C VAL A 141 -5.63 2.68 0.88
N PHE A 142 -5.19 3.03 -0.33
CA PHE A 142 -3.89 2.61 -0.87
C PHE A 142 -2.71 3.47 -0.39
N GLY A 143 -2.91 4.43 0.52
CA GLY A 143 -1.82 5.20 1.11
C GLY A 143 -1.14 6.18 0.14
N LYS A 144 -1.80 6.59 -0.94
CA LYS A 144 -1.30 7.60 -1.88
C LYS A 144 -1.29 9.00 -1.26
N THR A 145 -2.19 9.25 -0.31
CA THR A 145 -2.31 10.55 0.37
C THR A 145 -1.36 10.72 1.55
N ASN A 146 -0.83 9.62 2.10
CA ASN A 146 0.01 9.62 3.32
C ASN A 146 1.45 9.15 3.07
N GLY A 147 1.82 8.88 1.81
CA GLY A 147 3.16 8.41 1.42
C GLY A 147 3.47 6.95 1.76
N LYS A 148 2.53 6.20 2.35
CA LYS A 148 2.72 4.79 2.68
C LYS A 148 2.63 3.87 1.46
N SER A 149 2.25 4.40 0.29
CA SER A 149 2.32 3.66 -0.97
C SER A 149 3.73 3.15 -1.29
N ALA A 150 4.77 3.86 -0.85
CA ALA A 150 6.17 3.44 -0.95
C ALA A 150 6.46 2.05 -0.33
N MET A 151 5.60 1.56 0.57
CA MET A 151 5.72 0.24 1.18
C MET A 151 5.45 -0.93 0.23
N TYR A 152 4.80 -0.68 -0.92
CA TYR A 152 4.52 -1.68 -1.95
C TYR A 152 4.93 -1.23 -3.36
N GLU A 153 5.14 0.06 -3.60
CA GLU A 153 5.60 0.62 -4.89
C GLU A 153 7.11 0.49 -5.14
N LYS A 154 7.80 -0.45 -4.46
CA LYS A 154 9.26 -0.64 -4.47
C LYS A 154 9.84 -0.19 -5.81
N PRO A 155 10.77 0.80 -5.84
CA PRO A 155 11.15 1.46 -7.07
C PRO A 155 11.54 0.39 -8.07
N ALA A 156 10.90 0.41 -9.24
CA ALA A 156 11.37 -0.35 -10.39
C ALA A 156 12.89 -0.19 -10.38
N THR A 157 13.60 -1.30 -10.34
CA THR A 157 15.05 -1.35 -10.49
C THR A 157 15.42 -0.31 -11.52
N MET A 158 16.09 0.74 -11.06
CA MET A 158 16.62 1.79 -11.90
C MET A 158 17.65 1.08 -12.78
N HIS A 159 17.21 0.55 -13.93
CA HIS A 159 18.11 0.16 -14.99
C HIS A 159 18.71 1.46 -15.51
N GLN A 160 19.78 1.86 -14.83
CA GLN A 160 20.71 2.87 -15.27
C GLN A 160 21.35 2.32 -16.53
N ILE A 161 20.74 2.60 -17.68
CA ILE A 161 21.37 2.35 -18.97
C ILE A 161 22.46 3.40 -19.12
N ASN A 162 23.67 2.89 -19.25
CA ASN A 162 24.94 3.60 -19.36
C ASN A 162 24.90 4.88 -20.21
N GLY A 163 25.44 5.94 -19.63
CA GLY A 163 26.52 6.78 -20.18
C GLY A 163 26.54 7.08 -21.67
N ALA A 164 26.23 8.33 -22.01
CA ALA A 164 26.94 9.05 -23.05
C ALA A 164 27.33 10.45 -22.52
N LYS A 165 28.63 10.61 -22.28
CA LYS A 165 29.29 11.89 -22.02
C LYS A 165 29.05 12.85 -23.19
N SER A 166 28.68 14.10 -22.88
CA SER A 166 29.00 15.24 -23.74
C SER A 166 29.85 16.22 -22.93
N THR A 167 31.16 16.17 -23.15
CA THR A 167 32.13 17.18 -22.71
C THR A 167 32.60 17.94 -23.94
N SER A 168 32.48 19.26 -23.93
CA SER A 168 33.45 20.14 -24.59
C SER A 168 33.48 21.50 -23.90
N ASN A 169 34.66 21.78 -23.37
CA ASN A 169 35.11 22.99 -22.67
C ASN A 169 35.13 24.25 -23.54
N GLN A 170 35.09 25.41 -22.87
CA GLN A 170 35.97 26.60 -23.01
C GLN A 170 35.34 27.70 -22.12
N GLY A 171 35.99 28.47 -21.24
CA GLY A 171 37.38 28.72 -20.86
C GLY A 171 37.37 30.09 -20.16
N ALA A 172 37.94 30.23 -18.97
CA ALA A 172 37.93 31.47 -18.18
C ALA A 172 39.22 32.29 -18.38
N SER A 173 39.13 33.62 -18.48
CA SER A 173 40.20 34.53 -18.04
C SER A 173 39.80 36.02 -17.93
N ALA A 174 40.17 36.58 -16.77
CA ALA A 174 40.65 37.93 -16.46
C ALA A 174 39.79 39.21 -16.67
N ALA A 175 39.68 39.99 -15.58
CA ALA A 175 39.34 41.43 -15.50
C ALA A 175 40.62 42.31 -15.69
N PRO A 176 40.67 43.66 -15.50
CA PRO A 176 39.64 44.70 -15.24
C PRO A 176 39.81 46.05 -16.01
N ALA A 177 38.93 47.02 -15.70
CA ALA A 177 39.11 48.49 -15.66
C ALA A 177 38.87 49.40 -16.91
N SER A 178 37.99 50.40 -16.69
CA SER A 178 38.22 51.86 -16.82
C SER A 178 37.26 52.68 -17.70
N ASN A 179 36.72 53.72 -17.04
CA ASN A 179 36.42 55.08 -17.49
C ASN A 179 35.48 55.43 -18.67
N SER A 180 34.52 56.29 -18.29
CA SER A 180 34.20 57.60 -18.87
C SER A 180 33.10 57.72 -19.93
N SER A 181 32.10 58.55 -19.56
CA SER A 181 31.31 59.48 -20.40
C SER A 181 30.44 58.86 -21.51
N ASN A 182 29.18 59.24 -21.76
CA ASN A 182 28.63 60.59 -21.77
C ASN A 182 27.10 60.50 -22.04
N LYS A 183 26.37 61.50 -21.54
CA LYS A 183 25.16 62.13 -22.12
C LYS A 183 23.93 61.29 -22.56
N ASN A 184 22.88 61.40 -21.73
CA ASN A 184 21.69 62.25 -21.99
C ASN A 184 20.79 61.92 -23.20
N LYS A 185 19.57 61.40 -22.98
CA LYS A 185 18.30 62.07 -23.38
C LYS A 185 17.03 61.35 -22.91
N LYS A 186 16.18 62.13 -22.23
CA LYS A 186 14.72 61.97 -22.10
C LYS A 186 14.01 61.78 -23.45
N SER A 187 12.92 61.01 -23.48
CA SER A 187 11.58 61.56 -23.79
C SER A 187 10.45 60.59 -23.43
N ARG A 188 9.49 61.13 -22.67
CA ARG A 188 8.11 60.67 -22.46
C ARG A 188 7.38 60.47 -23.81
N LYS A 189 6.50 59.49 -23.86
CA LYS A 189 5.06 59.73 -24.03
C LYS A 189 4.27 58.64 -23.33
#